data_AF-A0AAN7ZYH7-F1
#
_entry.id   AF-A0AAN7ZYH7-F1
#
_cell.length_a   1.000
_cell.length_b   1.000
_cell.length_c   1.000
_cell.angle_alpha   90.00
_cell.angle_beta   90.00
_cell.angle_gamma   90.00
#
_symmetry.space_group_name_H-M   'P 1'
#
loop_
_entity.id
_entity.type
_entity.pdbx_description
1 polymer ?
#
loop_
_entity_poly.entity_id
_entity_poly.type
_entity_poly.pdbx_seq_one_letter_code
_entity_poly.pdbx_strand_id
1 'polypeptide(L)'
;MDTTFDITAWQPTRPPELGEEDLTPRLPDLINTLNTQTKDLHHHPYDPELWLHRAVTLASLRFPELAVGDTYKALLLCRTINTRLREGRWQLGYRMGFWMLDESEHGTEETDELEQRIANLQFESHRVEVENLSSFPAEEEGLYLQRPYPWMRPEHRKRDDELLDLLNKELLEQTTKQGHIKPICTIQRHAFGKRRLDGADSSELLGVFATRDLPKNTSLLTDESRCWGCIGPGLGGNTLNLHGGTGCGDPLHPNMESDDVNLDLRWVRERAGKDAAEIIALCRFLLCCREDKVDHPLDHHLIARLTPTYRKEKKRLFSREHDIVIPNDWLLQLGIDIFADADYDTWVLFEMKAREENNSWSDPIHCCVSPLFSLFNHCCDMNVQWNIDEDHTSLTIHAHRDIKAGEQLFVCYDQYMETQPVQVRKKRMRKWLDEDCPCSRCVREAEEEAMRLKINGDSDGEATASWDTAEKPVLPEDR
;
A
#
# COMPACT_ATOMS: atom_id res chain seq x y z
N MET A 1 -8.67 9.30 13.39
CA MET A 1 -8.65 10.69 12.86
C MET A 1 -9.03 11.74 13.91
N ASP A 2 -9.15 11.35 15.17
CA ASP A 2 -9.75 12.09 16.28
C ASP A 2 -8.77 12.98 17.07
N THR A 3 -7.50 12.95 16.69
CA THR A 3 -6.44 13.80 17.24
C THR A 3 -6.14 14.97 16.32
N THR A 4 -6.23 16.18 16.86
CA THR A 4 -5.81 17.41 16.18
C THR A 4 -4.33 17.33 15.80
N PHE A 5 -3.99 17.70 14.57
CA PHE A 5 -2.62 17.70 14.07
C PHE A 5 -2.14 19.11 13.73
N ASP A 6 -0.83 19.33 13.81
CA ASP A 6 -0.20 20.60 13.46
C ASP A 6 -0.34 20.88 11.95
N ILE A 7 -0.58 22.14 11.56
CA ILE A 7 -0.62 22.56 10.16
C ILE A 7 0.64 22.16 9.39
N THR A 8 1.81 22.08 10.05
CA THR A 8 3.06 21.65 9.41
C THR A 8 3.09 20.17 9.09
N ALA A 9 2.22 19.37 9.72
CA ALA A 9 2.06 17.96 9.42
C ALA A 9 1.14 17.73 8.21
N TRP A 10 0.37 18.73 7.78
CA TRP A 10 -0.51 18.60 6.61
C TRP A 10 0.31 18.36 5.34
N GLN A 11 0.12 17.16 4.78
CA GLN A 11 0.68 16.76 3.50
C GLN A 11 -0.46 16.20 2.64
N PRO A 12 -1.06 17.01 1.76
CA PRO A 12 -2.20 16.57 0.98
C PRO A 12 -1.78 15.45 0.02
N THR A 13 -2.62 14.42 -0.11
CA THR A 13 -2.39 13.32 -1.04
C THR A 13 -2.73 13.74 -2.47
N ARG A 14 -3.59 14.75 -2.68
CA ARG A 14 -3.67 15.49 -3.96
C ARG A 14 -2.85 16.79 -3.85
N PRO A 15 -1.68 16.91 -4.51
CA PRO A 15 -0.94 18.17 -4.50
C PRO A 15 -1.76 19.34 -5.04
N PRO A 16 -1.52 20.58 -4.56
CA PRO A 16 -2.05 21.77 -5.20
C PRO A 16 -1.65 21.83 -6.67
N GLU A 17 -2.61 22.17 -7.52
CA GLU A 17 -2.35 22.45 -8.93
C GLU A 17 -2.23 23.96 -9.18
N LEU A 18 -1.59 24.33 -10.30
CA LEU A 18 -1.35 25.73 -10.63
C LEU A 18 -2.68 26.47 -10.80
N GLY A 19 -2.89 27.54 -10.03
CA GLY A 19 -4.11 28.35 -10.07
C GLY A 19 -5.17 27.96 -9.05
N GLU A 20 -4.96 26.89 -8.27
CA GLU A 20 -5.82 26.59 -7.13
C GLU A 20 -5.59 27.55 -5.95
N GLU A 21 -6.62 27.71 -5.12
CA GLU A 21 -6.55 28.49 -3.89
C GLU A 21 -5.44 27.98 -2.95
N ASP A 22 -4.70 28.91 -2.33
CA ASP A 22 -3.84 28.60 -1.19
C ASP A 22 -4.71 28.31 0.03
N LEU A 23 -4.74 27.04 0.44
CA LEU A 23 -5.55 26.58 1.56
C LEU A 23 -4.96 26.96 2.93
N THR A 24 -3.72 27.44 2.99
CA THR A 24 -3.01 27.73 4.25
C THR A 24 -3.82 28.57 5.25
N PRO A 25 -4.57 29.61 4.84
CA PRO A 25 -5.39 30.41 5.77
C PRO A 25 -6.59 29.63 6.34
N ARG A 26 -7.10 28.63 5.60
CA ARG A 26 -8.28 27.84 5.96
C ARG A 26 -7.93 26.54 6.70
N LEU A 27 -6.66 26.13 6.70
CA LEU A 27 -6.22 24.88 7.33
C LEU A 27 -6.64 24.75 8.81
N PRO A 28 -6.47 25.77 9.67
CA PRO A 28 -6.84 25.64 11.09
C PRO A 28 -8.33 25.28 11.26
N ASP A 29 -9.20 25.95 10.51
CA ASP A 29 -10.64 25.74 10.56
C ASP A 29 -11.04 24.37 10.00
N LEU A 30 -10.44 23.96 8.87
CA LEU A 30 -10.67 22.64 8.27
C LEU A 30 -10.20 21.50 9.18
N ILE A 31 -9.04 21.65 9.81
CA ILE A 31 -8.51 20.66 10.77
C ILE A 31 -9.44 20.55 11.98
N ASN A 32 -9.87 21.68 12.56
CA ASN A 32 -10.80 21.67 13.69
C ASN A 32 -12.16 21.06 13.32
N THR A 33 -12.64 21.36 12.11
CA THR A 33 -13.88 20.81 11.55
C THR A 33 -13.78 19.29 11.38
N LEU A 34 -12.69 18.80 10.77
CA LEU A 34 -12.43 17.37 10.63
C LEU A 34 -12.45 16.65 11.98
N ASN A 35 -11.74 17.21 12.97
CA ASN A 35 -11.69 16.62 14.32
C ASN A 35 -13.06 16.57 15.00
N THR A 36 -13.87 17.61 14.83
CA THR A 36 -15.24 17.66 15.38
C THR A 36 -16.12 16.62 14.71
N GLN A 37 -16.11 16.57 13.38
CA GLN A 37 -16.88 15.60 12.59
C GLN A 37 -16.47 14.15 12.89
N THR A 38 -15.17 13.86 13.04
CA THR A 38 -14.70 12.54 13.44
C THR A 38 -15.22 12.16 14.84
N LYS A 39 -15.22 13.08 15.80
CA LYS A 39 -15.77 12.82 17.14
C LYS A 39 -17.27 12.58 17.08
N ASP A 40 -18.02 13.36 16.31
CA ASP A 40 -19.46 13.18 16.15
C ASP A 40 -19.78 11.81 15.53
N LEU A 41 -18.99 11.37 14.54
CA LEU A 41 -19.10 10.03 13.94
C LEU A 41 -18.86 8.91 14.96
N HIS A 42 -17.91 9.06 15.89
CA HIS A 42 -17.72 8.05 16.93
C HIS A 42 -18.97 7.88 17.83
N HIS A 43 -19.76 8.95 18.03
CA HIS A 43 -20.99 8.89 18.82
C HIS A 43 -22.20 8.45 17.98
N HIS A 44 -22.19 8.75 16.68
CA HIS A 44 -23.31 8.54 15.76
C HIS A 44 -22.86 7.89 14.43
N PRO A 45 -22.26 6.69 14.47
CA PRO A 45 -21.58 6.11 13.31
C PRO A 45 -22.50 5.74 12.16
N TYR A 46 -23.80 5.60 12.39
CA TYR A 46 -24.77 5.25 11.35
C TYR A 46 -25.56 6.45 10.81
N ASP A 47 -25.12 7.69 11.08
CA ASP A 47 -25.70 8.88 10.46
C ASP A 47 -25.03 9.18 9.11
N PRO A 48 -25.70 8.98 7.96
CA PRO A 48 -25.10 9.21 6.64
C PRO A 48 -24.68 10.66 6.41
N GLU A 49 -25.33 11.62 7.08
CA GLU A 49 -25.01 13.04 6.92
C GLU A 49 -23.65 13.38 7.54
N LEU A 50 -23.29 12.74 8.66
CA LEU A 50 -21.99 12.92 9.30
C LEU A 50 -20.84 12.38 8.43
N TRP A 51 -21.04 11.25 7.76
CA TRP A 51 -20.07 10.72 6.79
C TRP A 51 -19.90 11.66 5.61
N LEU A 52 -20.99 12.16 5.02
CA LEU A 52 -20.93 13.14 3.93
C LEU A 52 -20.21 14.42 4.36
N HIS A 53 -20.51 14.95 5.54
CA HIS A 53 -19.86 16.14 6.07
C HIS A 53 -18.35 15.95 6.24
N ARG A 54 -17.92 14.79 6.76
CA ARG A 54 -16.49 14.47 6.87
C ARG A 54 -15.84 14.31 5.50
N ALA A 55 -16.52 13.67 4.53
CA ALA A 55 -16.06 13.54 3.15
C ALA A 55 -15.76 14.89 2.49
N VAL A 56 -16.68 15.87 2.63
CA VAL A 56 -16.51 17.23 2.10
C VAL A 56 -15.28 17.91 2.70
N THR A 57 -15.07 17.76 4.00
CA THR A 57 -13.88 18.31 4.68
C THR A 57 -12.59 17.63 4.21
N LEU A 58 -12.58 16.31 4.06
CA LEU A 58 -11.43 15.55 3.55
C LEU A 58 -11.09 15.93 2.10
N ALA A 59 -12.11 16.08 1.24
CA ALA A 59 -11.94 16.59 -0.12
C ALA A 59 -11.33 18.01 -0.12
N SER A 60 -11.83 18.88 0.77
CA SER A 60 -11.29 20.25 0.95
C SER A 60 -9.85 20.26 1.47
N LEU A 61 -9.48 19.30 2.32
CA LEU A 61 -8.11 19.07 2.78
C LEU A 61 -7.22 18.35 1.76
N ARG A 62 -7.76 18.06 0.56
CA ARG A 62 -7.11 17.38 -0.57
C ARG A 62 -6.70 15.93 -0.27
N PHE A 63 -7.58 15.17 0.38
CA PHE A 63 -7.50 13.72 0.57
C PHE A 63 -8.60 12.99 -0.24
N PRO A 64 -8.49 12.91 -1.57
CA PRO A 64 -9.56 12.39 -2.44
C PRO A 64 -9.94 10.95 -2.12
N GLU A 65 -8.96 10.10 -1.80
CA GLU A 65 -9.18 8.67 -1.52
C GLU A 65 -10.00 8.46 -0.24
N LEU A 66 -9.80 9.33 0.76
CA LEU A 66 -10.54 9.30 2.01
C LEU A 66 -11.94 9.89 1.86
N ALA A 67 -12.07 10.94 1.04
CA ALA A 67 -13.37 11.52 0.70
C ALA A 67 -14.27 10.49 0.00
N VAL A 68 -13.74 9.75 -0.97
CA VAL A 68 -14.47 8.67 -1.66
C VAL A 68 -14.85 7.54 -0.69
N GLY A 69 -13.96 7.21 0.26
CA GLY A 69 -14.23 6.23 1.31
C GLY A 69 -15.43 6.61 2.18
N ASP A 70 -15.49 7.87 2.62
CA ASP A 70 -16.59 8.38 3.43
C ASP A 70 -17.90 8.50 2.63
N THR A 71 -17.85 8.94 1.36
CA THR A 71 -19.05 8.97 0.51
C THR A 71 -19.59 7.57 0.24
N TYR A 72 -18.72 6.56 0.10
CA TYR A 72 -19.14 5.17 -0.03
C TYR A 72 -19.94 4.72 1.20
N LYS A 73 -19.45 5.02 2.41
CA LYS A 73 -20.16 4.69 3.66
C LYS A 73 -21.50 5.45 3.77
N ALA A 74 -21.52 6.75 3.44
CA ALA A 74 -22.75 7.54 3.39
C ALA A 74 -23.80 6.95 2.42
N LEU A 75 -23.36 6.57 1.21
CA LEU A 75 -24.22 5.96 0.19
C LEU A 75 -24.73 4.58 0.62
N LEU A 76 -23.91 3.77 1.28
CA LEU A 76 -24.30 2.46 1.80
C LEU A 76 -25.38 2.58 2.89
N LEU A 77 -25.23 3.52 3.82
CA LEU A 77 -26.26 3.83 4.82
C LEU A 77 -27.56 4.32 4.17
N CYS A 78 -27.48 5.25 3.21
CA CYS A 78 -28.65 5.74 2.48
C CYS A 78 -29.38 4.62 1.73
N ARG A 79 -28.65 3.70 1.09
CA ARG A 79 -29.25 2.52 0.42
C ARG A 79 -29.98 1.63 1.43
N THR A 80 -29.36 1.34 2.57
CA THR A 80 -29.97 0.58 3.66
C THR A 80 -31.25 1.26 4.16
N ILE A 81 -31.22 2.59 4.36
CA ILE A 81 -32.38 3.35 4.80
C ILE A 81 -33.52 3.25 3.78
N ASN A 82 -33.24 3.49 2.50
CA ASN A 82 -34.23 3.37 1.42
C ASN A 82 -34.85 1.98 1.33
N THR A 83 -34.06 0.91 1.48
CA THR A 83 -34.58 -0.47 1.49
C THR A 83 -35.53 -0.68 2.66
N ARG A 84 -35.19 -0.18 3.85
CA ARG A 84 -36.03 -0.31 5.06
C ARG A 84 -37.32 0.51 5.01
N LEU A 85 -37.27 1.72 4.47
CA LEU A 85 -38.47 2.56 4.28
C LEU A 85 -39.51 1.85 3.39
N ARG A 86 -39.05 1.15 2.33
CA ARG A 86 -39.92 0.36 1.45
C ARG A 86 -40.54 -0.87 2.13
N GLU A 87 -39.96 -1.37 3.22
CA GLU A 87 -40.52 -2.50 3.99
C GLU A 87 -41.70 -2.07 4.91
N GLY A 88 -41.94 -0.76 5.06
CA GLY A 88 -43.18 -0.19 5.61
C GLY A 88 -43.43 -0.42 7.11
N ARG A 89 -42.39 -0.73 7.89
CA ARG A 89 -42.52 -1.09 9.33
C ARG A 89 -41.49 -0.47 10.26
N TRP A 90 -40.58 0.36 9.74
CA TRP A 90 -39.41 0.83 10.48
C TRP A 90 -39.23 2.34 10.33
N GLN A 91 -39.12 3.03 11.45
CA GLN A 91 -38.70 4.43 11.56
C GLN A 91 -37.24 4.52 12.00
N LEU A 92 -36.53 5.54 11.53
CA LEU A 92 -35.17 5.83 11.99
C LEU A 92 -35.24 6.60 13.32
N GLY A 93 -34.63 6.07 14.38
CA GLY A 93 -34.44 6.82 15.62
C GLY A 93 -33.58 8.06 15.36
N TYR A 94 -34.09 9.25 15.69
CA TYR A 94 -33.39 10.52 15.46
C TYR A 94 -31.95 10.48 15.96
N ARG A 95 -30.98 10.60 15.03
CA ARG A 95 -29.52 10.61 15.29
C ARG A 95 -28.96 9.39 16.03
N MET A 96 -29.67 8.28 16.15
CA MET A 96 -29.24 7.21 17.06
C MET A 96 -28.81 5.91 16.38
N GLY A 97 -28.85 5.84 15.05
CA GLY A 97 -28.35 4.68 14.33
C GLY A 97 -29.09 3.36 14.62
N PHE A 98 -30.30 3.43 15.20
CA PHE A 98 -31.17 2.29 15.40
C PHE A 98 -32.55 2.53 14.80
N TRP A 99 -33.18 1.43 14.40
CA TRP A 99 -34.53 1.40 13.86
C TRP A 99 -35.55 1.18 14.97
N MET A 100 -36.66 1.90 14.92
CA MET A 100 -37.83 1.69 15.78
C MET A 100 -38.96 1.10 14.95
N LEU A 101 -39.68 0.13 15.49
CA LEU A 101 -40.92 -0.35 14.89
C LEU A 101 -41.94 0.79 14.95
N ASP A 102 -42.45 1.20 13.79
CA ASP A 102 -43.56 2.14 13.73
C ASP A 102 -44.86 1.36 13.94
N GLU A 103 -45.39 1.42 15.16
CA GLU A 103 -46.72 0.86 15.48
C GLU A 103 -47.85 1.85 15.17
N SER A 104 -47.52 3.03 14.64
CA SER A 104 -48.47 4.10 14.34
C SER A 104 -48.67 4.28 12.83
N GLU A 105 -49.91 4.57 12.42
CA GLU A 105 -50.20 5.09 11.09
C GLU A 105 -49.69 6.56 11.02
N HIS A 106 -48.38 6.78 10.90
CA HIS A 106 -47.85 8.11 10.60
C HIS A 106 -48.18 8.49 9.14
N GLY A 107 -48.47 9.77 8.93
CA GLY A 107 -48.93 10.30 7.64
C GLY A 107 -47.89 10.23 6.55
N THR A 108 -48.34 10.15 5.29
CA THR A 108 -47.49 10.10 4.08
C THR A 108 -46.46 11.24 4.00
N GLU A 109 -46.77 12.41 4.55
CA GLU A 109 -45.93 13.62 4.48
C GLU A 109 -44.56 13.47 5.18
N GLU A 110 -44.49 12.86 6.37
CA GLU A 110 -43.20 12.67 7.08
C GLU A 110 -42.28 11.67 6.37
N THR A 111 -42.88 10.68 5.71
CA THR A 111 -42.15 9.69 4.90
C THR A 111 -41.59 10.34 3.65
N ASP A 112 -42.39 11.17 2.96
CA ASP A 112 -41.98 11.91 1.76
C ASP A 112 -40.81 12.87 2.07
N GLU A 113 -40.85 13.58 3.21
CA GLU A 113 -39.77 14.46 3.66
C GLU A 113 -38.45 13.70 3.93
N LEU A 114 -38.54 12.53 4.59
CA LEU A 114 -37.39 11.69 4.85
C LEU A 114 -36.80 11.11 3.55
N GLU A 115 -37.64 10.60 2.65
CA GLU A 115 -37.20 10.12 1.33
C GLU A 115 -36.49 11.22 0.54
N GLN A 116 -37.02 12.44 0.54
CA GLN A 116 -36.39 13.59 -0.11
C GLN A 116 -35.04 13.94 0.54
N ARG A 117 -34.94 13.90 1.86
CA ARG A 117 -33.67 14.12 2.57
C ARG A 117 -32.63 13.06 2.21
N ILE A 118 -33.00 11.79 2.18
CA ILE A 118 -32.10 10.70 1.78
C ILE A 118 -31.69 10.84 0.31
N ALA A 119 -32.61 11.19 -0.59
CA ALA A 119 -32.29 11.43 -1.99
C ALA A 119 -31.26 12.58 -2.16
N ASN A 120 -31.41 13.67 -1.39
CA ASN A 120 -30.45 14.77 -1.39
C ASN A 120 -29.07 14.32 -0.88
N LEU A 121 -29.02 13.55 0.21
CA LEU A 121 -27.76 13.00 0.72
C LEU A 121 -27.08 12.08 -0.28
N GLN A 122 -27.84 11.23 -1.00
CA GLN A 122 -27.30 10.37 -2.05
C GLN A 122 -26.73 11.18 -3.22
N PHE A 123 -27.46 12.20 -3.66
CA PHE A 123 -27.03 13.09 -4.75
C PHE A 123 -25.72 13.80 -4.38
N GLU A 124 -25.67 14.43 -3.20
CA GLU A 124 -24.47 15.14 -2.73
C GLU A 124 -23.28 14.21 -2.47
N SER A 125 -23.52 13.01 -1.92
CA SER A 125 -22.47 12.01 -1.72
C SER A 125 -21.88 11.55 -3.06
N HIS A 126 -22.73 11.28 -4.05
CA HIS A 126 -22.26 10.89 -5.38
C HIS A 126 -21.53 12.04 -6.10
N ARG A 127 -21.97 13.28 -5.90
CA ARG A 127 -21.27 14.47 -6.42
C ARG A 127 -19.85 14.56 -5.86
N VAL A 128 -19.69 14.46 -4.54
CA VAL A 128 -18.36 14.49 -3.89
C VAL A 128 -17.50 13.30 -4.33
N GLU A 129 -18.08 12.11 -4.45
CA GLU A 129 -17.40 10.91 -4.96
C GLU A 129 -16.82 11.16 -6.36
N VAL A 130 -17.66 11.59 -7.31
CA VAL A 130 -17.27 11.84 -8.70
C VAL A 130 -16.24 12.97 -8.82
N GLU A 131 -16.38 14.05 -8.05
CA GLU A 131 -15.42 15.17 -8.04
C GLU A 131 -14.01 14.74 -7.60
N ASN A 132 -13.88 13.62 -6.87
CA ASN A 132 -12.61 13.09 -6.38
C ASN A 132 -12.09 11.88 -7.20
N LEU A 133 -12.79 11.46 -8.25
CA LEU A 133 -12.37 10.41 -9.19
C LEU A 133 -11.91 11.03 -10.51
N SER A 134 -10.60 11.27 -10.63
CA SER A 134 -9.99 11.96 -11.78
C SER A 134 -10.21 11.30 -13.14
N SER A 135 -10.54 10.00 -13.18
CA SER A 135 -10.76 9.24 -14.42
C SER A 135 -12.25 9.03 -14.75
N PHE A 136 -13.16 9.56 -13.92
CA PHE A 136 -14.61 9.41 -14.12
C PHE A 136 -15.10 10.19 -15.36
N PRO A 137 -16.07 9.69 -16.15
CA PRO A 137 -16.83 8.44 -16.00
C PRO A 137 -16.20 7.24 -16.72
N ALA A 138 -15.01 7.39 -17.30
CA ALA A 138 -14.38 6.30 -18.05
C ALA A 138 -14.01 5.15 -17.11
N GLU A 139 -13.45 5.47 -15.95
CA GLU A 139 -13.10 4.53 -14.89
C GLU A 139 -13.46 5.15 -13.52
N GLU A 140 -13.88 4.34 -12.55
CA GLU A 140 -14.13 4.78 -11.17
C GLU A 140 -12.82 4.89 -10.37
N GLU A 141 -11.87 5.67 -10.89
CA GLU A 141 -10.52 5.80 -10.35
C GLU A 141 -10.13 7.26 -10.06
N GLY A 142 -9.37 7.46 -8.99
CA GLY A 142 -8.79 8.74 -8.60
C GLY A 142 -7.27 8.71 -8.51
N LEU A 143 -6.64 9.89 -8.51
CA LEU A 143 -5.19 10.05 -8.38
C LEU A 143 -4.82 10.62 -7.01
N TYR A 144 -3.79 10.04 -6.40
CA TYR A 144 -3.24 10.51 -5.13
C TYR A 144 -1.73 10.21 -5.02
N LEU A 145 -1.04 10.90 -4.13
CA LEU A 145 0.31 10.62 -3.67
C LEU A 145 0.21 9.99 -2.29
N GLN A 146 0.72 8.78 -2.13
CA GLN A 146 0.79 8.14 -0.82
C GLN A 146 1.70 8.96 0.11
N ARG A 147 1.16 9.38 1.24
CA ARG A 147 1.82 10.22 2.25
C ARG A 147 1.50 9.67 3.64
N PRO A 148 2.34 9.93 4.66
CA PRO A 148 1.96 9.64 6.03
C PRO A 148 0.78 10.53 6.44
N TYR A 149 -0.30 9.91 6.91
CA TYR A 149 -1.46 10.65 7.38
C TYR A 149 -1.13 11.41 8.69
N PRO A 150 -1.49 12.70 8.81
CA PRO A 150 -0.98 13.55 9.88
C PRO A 150 -1.50 13.16 11.28
N TRP A 151 -2.68 12.55 11.34
CA TRP A 151 -3.31 12.02 12.56
C TRP A 151 -2.88 10.59 12.92
N MET A 152 -2.03 9.94 12.13
CA MET A 152 -1.52 8.61 12.47
C MET A 152 -0.73 8.67 13.77
N ARG A 153 -1.05 7.80 14.73
CA ARG A 153 -0.41 7.80 16.05
C ARG A 153 1.10 7.48 15.95
N PRO A 154 1.96 8.06 16.81
CA PRO A 154 3.41 7.84 16.75
C PRO A 154 3.84 6.38 16.83
N GLU A 155 3.14 5.56 17.61
CA GLU A 155 3.36 4.12 17.76
C GLU A 155 3.22 3.38 16.42
N HIS A 156 2.22 3.71 15.61
CA HIS A 156 2.01 3.09 14.30
C HIS A 156 3.07 3.53 13.26
N ARG A 157 3.89 4.55 13.55
CA ARG A 157 4.93 5.06 12.63
C ARG A 157 6.30 4.40 12.84
N LYS A 158 6.46 3.61 13.90
CA LYS A 158 7.76 3.08 14.32
C LYS A 158 7.67 1.61 14.66
N ARG A 159 8.81 0.91 14.64
CA ARG A 159 8.93 -0.42 15.22
C ARG A 159 9.52 -0.28 16.61
N ASP A 160 8.76 -0.67 17.63
CA ASP A 160 9.23 -0.67 19.01
C ASP A 160 10.19 -1.85 19.29
N ASP A 161 10.70 -1.89 20.52
CA ASP A 161 11.65 -2.93 20.92
C ASP A 161 10.97 -4.28 21.17
N GLU A 162 9.68 -4.30 21.54
CA GLU A 162 8.91 -5.55 21.72
C GLU A 162 8.73 -6.28 20.39
N LEU A 163 8.42 -5.56 19.32
CA LEU A 163 8.38 -6.08 17.97
C LEU A 163 9.77 -6.58 17.55
N LEU A 164 10.84 -5.83 17.83
CA LEU A 164 12.20 -6.26 17.47
C LEU A 164 12.61 -7.57 18.17
N ASP A 165 12.22 -7.74 19.43
CA ASP A 165 12.44 -8.99 20.18
C ASP A 165 11.64 -10.15 19.58
N LEU A 166 10.37 -9.91 19.19
CA LEU A 166 9.54 -10.89 18.50
C LEU A 166 10.18 -11.34 17.18
N LEU A 167 10.64 -10.40 16.35
CA LEU A 167 11.25 -10.73 15.05
C LEU A 167 12.54 -11.55 15.21
N ASN A 168 13.37 -11.22 16.21
CA ASN A 168 14.58 -12.00 16.50
C ASN A 168 14.23 -13.40 17.04
N LYS A 169 13.13 -13.55 17.78
CA LYS A 169 12.60 -14.85 18.19
C LYS A 169 12.13 -15.68 16.98
N GLU A 170 11.40 -15.08 16.03
CA GLU A 170 11.00 -15.74 14.79
C GLU A 170 12.22 -16.25 13.98
N LEU A 171 13.29 -15.46 13.86
CA LEU A 171 14.55 -15.90 13.23
C LEU A 171 15.23 -17.06 13.97
N LEU A 172 15.19 -17.05 15.31
CA LEU A 172 15.72 -18.14 16.11
C LEU A 172 14.91 -19.42 15.92
N GLU A 173 13.59 -19.33 15.82
CA GLU A 173 12.72 -20.48 15.55
C GLU A 173 13.06 -21.12 14.19
N GLN A 174 13.24 -20.30 13.14
CA GLN A 174 13.68 -20.78 11.82
C GLN A 174 15.06 -21.43 11.86
N THR A 175 15.99 -20.84 12.60
CA THR A 175 17.32 -21.41 12.83
C THR A 175 17.25 -22.75 13.57
N THR A 176 16.34 -22.87 14.54
CA THR A 176 16.14 -24.07 15.36
C THR A 176 15.54 -25.21 14.54
N LYS A 177 14.61 -24.92 13.62
CA LYS A 177 14.08 -25.91 12.65
C LYS A 177 15.19 -26.55 11.81
N GLN A 178 16.31 -25.84 11.60
CA GLN A 178 17.49 -26.33 10.88
C GLN A 178 18.51 -27.06 11.78
N GLY A 179 18.20 -27.28 13.06
CA GLY A 179 19.06 -28.00 14.01
C GLY A 179 20.15 -27.14 14.67
N HIS A 180 20.06 -25.81 14.59
CA HIS A 180 21.00 -24.90 15.24
C HIS A 180 20.44 -24.36 16.57
N ILE A 181 21.29 -24.31 17.61
CA ILE A 181 20.90 -23.84 18.95
C ILE A 181 20.94 -22.30 19.07
N LYS A 182 21.83 -21.66 18.31
CA LYS A 182 22.03 -20.21 18.32
C LYS A 182 21.56 -19.61 17.00
N PRO A 183 21.03 -18.37 16.99
CA PRO A 183 20.59 -17.74 15.76
C PRO A 183 21.77 -17.58 14.81
N ILE A 184 21.57 -17.81 13.51
CA ILE A 184 22.59 -17.59 12.46
C ILE A 184 22.57 -16.16 11.92
N CYS A 185 21.44 -15.49 12.09
CA CYS A 185 21.26 -14.08 11.81
C CYS A 185 20.32 -13.44 12.84
N THR A 186 20.43 -12.12 12.98
CA THR A 186 19.64 -11.30 13.91
C THR A 186 19.27 -9.98 13.26
N ILE A 187 18.12 -9.43 13.60
CA ILE A 187 17.70 -8.10 13.17
C ILE A 187 18.24 -7.07 14.14
N GLN A 188 18.80 -5.99 13.58
CA GLN A 188 19.36 -4.88 14.34
C GLN A 188 18.89 -3.55 13.75
N ARG A 189 18.79 -2.54 14.62
CA ARG A 189 18.56 -1.14 14.23
C ARG A 189 19.82 -0.55 13.59
N HIS A 190 19.67 0.62 12.95
CA HIS A 190 20.77 1.36 12.35
C HIS A 190 21.51 0.57 11.26
N ALA A 191 20.76 -0.08 10.37
CA ALA A 191 21.29 -0.93 9.30
C ALA A 191 22.43 -0.28 8.51
N PHE A 192 22.39 1.04 8.32
CA PHE A 192 23.38 1.82 7.58
C PHE A 192 24.18 2.80 8.46
N GLY A 193 24.31 2.49 9.76
CA GLY A 193 24.96 3.36 10.75
C GLY A 193 23.96 4.25 11.49
N LYS A 194 24.40 4.88 12.60
CA LYS A 194 23.53 5.55 13.59
C LYS A 194 22.85 6.84 13.13
N ARG A 195 23.32 7.45 12.04
CA ARG A 195 22.77 8.71 11.52
C ARG A 195 22.58 8.61 10.02
N ARG A 196 21.48 9.19 9.55
CA ARG A 196 21.22 9.44 8.13
C ARG A 196 22.08 10.59 7.62
N LEU A 197 22.10 10.78 6.30
CA LEU A 197 22.86 11.86 5.65
C LEU A 197 22.42 13.27 6.10
N ASP A 198 21.17 13.43 6.47
CA ASP A 198 20.59 14.66 7.03
C ASP A 198 20.84 14.84 8.53
N GLY A 199 21.56 13.90 9.17
CA GLY A 199 21.86 13.91 10.59
C GLY A 199 20.76 13.35 11.49
N ALA A 200 19.62 12.93 10.93
CA ALA A 200 18.54 12.31 11.68
C ALA A 200 18.92 10.91 12.19
N ASP A 201 18.29 10.49 13.28
CA ASP A 201 18.47 9.14 13.82
C ASP A 201 17.92 8.08 12.85
N SER A 202 18.61 6.94 12.78
CA SER A 202 18.32 5.85 11.84
C SER A 202 17.83 4.59 12.56
N SER A 203 17.35 4.70 13.80
CA SER A 203 16.85 3.56 14.59
C SER A 203 15.76 2.77 13.89
N GLU A 204 15.03 3.44 13.00
CA GLU A 204 13.97 2.88 12.17
C GLU A 204 14.47 2.16 10.92
N LEU A 205 15.76 2.20 10.61
CA LEU A 205 16.33 1.39 9.53
C LEU A 205 16.79 0.06 10.13
N LEU A 206 15.93 -0.95 10.03
CA LEU A 206 16.26 -2.32 10.41
C LEU A 206 17.09 -3.00 9.33
N GLY A 207 17.92 -3.94 9.74
CA GLY A 207 18.67 -4.81 8.84
C GLY A 207 18.96 -6.15 9.48
N VAL A 208 19.14 -7.18 8.65
CA VAL A 208 19.47 -8.53 9.10
C VAL A 208 20.98 -8.72 9.05
N PHE A 209 21.59 -9.21 10.13
CA PHE A 209 23.04 -9.35 10.26
C PHE A 209 23.44 -10.78 10.59
N ALA A 210 24.53 -11.27 10.00
CA ALA A 210 25.10 -12.58 10.32
C ALA A 210 25.67 -12.59 11.74
N THR A 211 25.36 -13.61 12.54
CA THR A 211 25.92 -13.75 13.90
C THR A 211 27.24 -14.54 13.94
N ARG A 212 27.57 -15.20 12.83
CA ARG A 212 28.76 -16.04 12.65
C ARG A 212 29.20 -16.02 11.19
N ASP A 213 30.37 -16.55 10.90
CA ASP A 213 30.80 -16.79 9.51
C ASP A 213 29.85 -17.81 8.85
N LEU A 214 29.35 -17.47 7.66
CA LEU A 214 28.44 -18.29 6.88
C LEU A 214 29.13 -18.68 5.56
N PRO A 215 29.41 -19.97 5.34
CA PRO A 215 29.88 -20.43 4.04
C PRO A 215 28.85 -20.19 2.93
N LYS A 216 29.31 -20.09 1.69
CA LYS A 216 28.45 -20.10 0.50
C LYS A 216 27.45 -21.27 0.55
N ASN A 217 26.23 -21.02 0.09
CA ASN A 217 25.08 -21.93 0.06
C ASN A 217 24.54 -22.35 1.44
N THR A 218 24.97 -21.70 2.53
CA THR A 218 24.33 -21.91 3.85
C THR A 218 22.86 -21.55 3.76
N SER A 219 21.97 -22.47 4.16
CA SER A 219 20.54 -22.18 4.32
C SER A 219 20.34 -21.21 5.46
N LEU A 220 19.60 -20.14 5.21
CA LEU A 220 19.31 -19.11 6.20
C LEU A 220 17.94 -19.34 6.82
N LEU A 221 16.88 -19.35 6.00
CA LEU A 221 15.52 -19.60 6.47
C LEU A 221 14.60 -19.99 5.32
N THR A 222 13.48 -20.60 5.68
CA THR A 222 12.29 -20.74 4.83
C THR A 222 11.21 -19.85 5.45
N ASP A 223 10.78 -18.84 4.71
CA ASP A 223 9.79 -17.86 5.14
C ASP A 223 8.42 -18.23 4.58
N GLU A 224 7.52 -18.64 5.46
CA GLU A 224 6.15 -19.04 5.11
C GLU A 224 5.23 -17.83 5.32
N SER A 225 4.41 -17.49 4.32
CA SER A 225 3.51 -16.34 4.38
C SER A 225 2.04 -16.73 4.52
N ARG A 226 1.35 -16.05 5.45
CA ARG A 226 -0.12 -16.02 5.54
C ARG A 226 -0.76 -14.96 4.62
N CYS A 227 0.06 -14.07 4.07
CA CYS A 227 -0.36 -12.86 3.36
C CYS A 227 0.00 -12.97 1.87
N TRP A 228 -0.81 -13.76 1.17
CA TRP A 228 -0.63 -14.09 -0.24
C TRP A 228 -1.97 -14.03 -0.98
N GLY A 229 -1.90 -13.66 -2.25
CA GLY A 229 -3.04 -13.64 -3.16
C GLY A 229 -2.71 -14.19 -4.53
N CYS A 230 -3.76 -14.65 -5.21
CA CYS A 230 -3.69 -15.29 -6.51
C CYS A 230 -4.85 -14.84 -7.38
N ILE A 231 -4.59 -14.55 -8.66
CA ILE A 231 -5.65 -14.29 -9.64
C ILE A 231 -6.46 -15.57 -10.01
N GLY A 232 -6.07 -16.73 -9.44
CA GLY A 232 -6.67 -18.05 -9.62
C GLY A 232 -6.64 -18.57 -11.06
N PRO A 233 -7.45 -19.58 -11.40
CA PRO A 233 -7.57 -20.07 -12.76
C PRO A 233 -8.30 -19.01 -13.57
N GLY A 234 -7.57 -18.33 -14.45
CA GLY A 234 -8.16 -17.37 -15.36
C GLY A 234 -9.38 -18.00 -16.04
N LEU A 235 -10.52 -17.30 -16.02
CA LEU A 235 -11.79 -17.80 -16.53
C LEU A 235 -11.63 -18.30 -17.99
N GLY A 236 -11.61 -19.62 -18.17
CA GLY A 236 -11.77 -20.30 -19.46
C GLY A 236 -10.79 -19.93 -20.58
N GLY A 237 -9.52 -19.61 -20.31
CA GLY A 237 -8.57 -19.25 -21.37
C GLY A 237 -9.07 -18.09 -22.25
N ASN A 238 -9.72 -17.09 -21.66
CA ASN A 238 -10.33 -16.00 -22.41
C ASN A 238 -9.35 -14.81 -22.62
N THR A 239 -9.39 -14.24 -23.82
CA THR A 239 -8.40 -13.33 -24.45
C THR A 239 -8.37 -11.89 -23.92
N LEU A 240 -9.03 -11.61 -22.78
CA LEU A 240 -9.08 -10.28 -22.17
C LEU A 240 -8.21 -10.13 -20.92
N ASN A 241 -7.53 -11.20 -20.50
CA ASN A 241 -6.45 -11.06 -19.54
C ASN A 241 -5.24 -10.47 -20.28
N LEU A 242 -4.80 -9.26 -19.92
CA LEU A 242 -3.70 -8.53 -20.59
C LEU A 242 -2.37 -9.32 -20.64
N HIS A 243 -2.30 -10.46 -19.95
CA HIS A 243 -1.11 -11.32 -19.83
C HIS A 243 -1.29 -12.77 -20.31
N GLY A 244 -2.27 -13.07 -21.16
CA GLY A 244 -2.18 -14.25 -22.03
C GLY A 244 -2.62 -15.60 -21.44
N GLY A 245 -3.54 -15.62 -20.47
CA GLY A 245 -4.32 -16.83 -20.17
C GLY A 245 -3.65 -17.93 -19.35
N THR A 246 -2.43 -17.74 -18.84
CA THR A 246 -1.83 -18.63 -17.83
C THR A 246 -2.16 -18.11 -16.43
N GLY A 247 -3.41 -18.28 -15.99
CA GLY A 247 -3.74 -18.14 -14.56
C GLY A 247 -3.16 -19.31 -13.75
N CYS A 248 -3.34 -19.27 -12.44
CA CYS A 248 -2.97 -20.41 -11.58
C CYS A 248 -3.82 -21.63 -11.93
N GLY A 249 -3.21 -22.82 -12.03
CA GLY A 249 -3.94 -24.05 -12.37
C GLY A 249 -4.84 -24.58 -11.24
N ASP A 250 -4.69 -24.05 -10.03
CA ASP A 250 -5.44 -24.50 -8.86
C ASP A 250 -6.78 -23.76 -8.73
N PRO A 251 -7.93 -24.46 -8.75
CA PRO A 251 -9.25 -23.83 -8.65
C PRO A 251 -9.63 -23.31 -7.26
N LEU A 252 -8.96 -23.80 -6.21
CA LEU A 252 -9.17 -23.39 -4.83
C LEU A 252 -8.37 -22.14 -4.48
N HIS A 253 -7.28 -21.86 -5.19
CA HIS A 253 -6.56 -20.60 -5.05
C HIS A 253 -7.51 -19.41 -5.34
N PRO A 254 -7.59 -18.43 -4.42
CA PRO A 254 -6.54 -18.05 -3.45
C PRO A 254 -6.67 -18.62 -2.03
N ASN A 255 -7.52 -19.62 -1.78
CA ASN A 255 -7.68 -20.20 -0.44
C ASN A 255 -6.51 -21.12 -0.09
N MET A 256 -6.08 -21.08 1.17
CA MET A 256 -5.13 -22.01 1.77
C MET A 256 -5.89 -23.25 2.27
N GLU A 257 -5.21 -24.40 2.37
CA GLU A 257 -5.83 -25.63 2.88
C GLU A 257 -6.39 -25.48 4.30
N SER A 258 -5.84 -24.56 5.09
CA SER A 258 -6.27 -24.27 6.46
C SER A 258 -7.49 -23.37 6.57
N ASP A 259 -7.98 -22.79 5.47
CA ASP A 259 -9.09 -21.84 5.51
C ASP A 259 -10.44 -22.52 5.75
N ASP A 260 -11.25 -21.93 6.63
CA ASP A 260 -12.67 -22.29 6.75
C ASP A 260 -13.45 -21.82 5.51
N VAL A 261 -14.51 -22.55 5.16
CA VAL A 261 -15.41 -22.27 4.03
C VAL A 261 -15.99 -20.86 4.11
N ASN A 262 -16.25 -20.35 5.32
CA ASN A 262 -16.77 -18.99 5.51
C ASN A 262 -15.72 -17.90 5.24
N LEU A 263 -14.46 -18.27 5.00
CA LEU A 263 -13.33 -17.36 4.75
C LEU A 263 -12.89 -17.39 3.28
N ASP A 264 -13.74 -17.91 2.40
CA ASP A 264 -13.46 -18.06 0.98
C ASP A 264 -13.21 -16.72 0.29
N LEU A 265 -12.01 -16.53 -0.25
CA LEU A 265 -11.60 -15.31 -0.96
C LEU A 265 -11.76 -15.42 -2.50
N ARG A 266 -12.36 -16.49 -3.02
CA ARG A 266 -12.61 -16.64 -4.47
C ARG A 266 -13.60 -15.60 -5.00
N TRP A 267 -14.50 -15.07 -4.17
CA TRP A 267 -15.38 -13.99 -4.59
C TRP A 267 -14.58 -12.70 -4.89
N VAL A 268 -13.50 -12.41 -4.15
CA VAL A 268 -12.61 -11.28 -4.41
C VAL A 268 -11.93 -11.47 -5.77
N ARG A 269 -11.39 -12.68 -6.00
CA ARG A 269 -10.81 -13.07 -7.29
C ARG A 269 -11.79 -12.86 -8.45
N GLU A 270 -13.02 -13.36 -8.32
CA GLU A 270 -14.03 -13.27 -9.37
C GLU A 270 -14.48 -11.84 -9.65
N ARG A 271 -14.48 -11.00 -8.61
CA ARG A 271 -14.90 -9.60 -8.71
C ARG A 271 -13.81 -8.68 -9.25
N ALA A 272 -12.56 -8.86 -8.82
CA ALA A 272 -11.41 -8.03 -9.22
C ALA A 272 -10.65 -8.55 -10.47
N GLY A 273 -10.84 -9.82 -10.84
CA GLY A 273 -10.22 -10.41 -12.02
C GLY A 273 -8.69 -10.37 -11.97
N LYS A 274 -8.08 -9.73 -12.97
CA LYS A 274 -6.60 -9.67 -13.13
C LYS A 274 -5.92 -8.89 -11.99
N ASP A 275 -6.65 -8.02 -11.31
CA ASP A 275 -6.12 -7.15 -10.25
C ASP A 275 -6.29 -7.78 -8.86
N ALA A 276 -6.79 -9.02 -8.80
CA ALA A 276 -7.17 -9.66 -7.54
C ALA A 276 -6.01 -9.97 -6.59
N ALA A 277 -4.83 -10.30 -7.10
CA ALA A 277 -3.75 -10.84 -6.25
C ALA A 277 -3.33 -9.88 -5.12
N GLU A 278 -3.16 -8.59 -5.42
CA GLU A 278 -2.84 -7.56 -4.41
C GLU A 278 -4.01 -7.35 -3.44
N ILE A 279 -5.24 -7.26 -3.95
CA ILE A 279 -6.45 -7.06 -3.12
C ILE A 279 -6.64 -8.22 -2.14
N ILE A 280 -6.37 -9.45 -2.59
CA ILE A 280 -6.43 -10.66 -1.75
C ILE A 280 -5.34 -10.62 -0.68
N ALA A 281 -4.12 -10.19 -1.00
CA ALA A 281 -3.06 -10.05 -0.01
C ALA A 281 -3.45 -9.05 1.09
N LEU A 282 -4.08 -7.93 0.74
CA LEU A 282 -4.69 -7.01 1.73
C LEU A 282 -5.80 -7.69 2.54
N CYS A 283 -6.71 -8.44 1.89
CA CYS A 283 -7.78 -9.17 2.59
C CYS A 283 -7.21 -10.21 3.57
N ARG A 284 -6.08 -10.84 3.26
CA ARG A 284 -5.37 -11.75 4.16
C ARG A 284 -4.78 -11.04 5.37
N PHE A 285 -4.23 -9.84 5.21
CA PHE A 285 -3.81 -9.03 6.35
C PHE A 285 -4.97 -8.73 7.30
N LEU A 286 -6.13 -8.33 6.75
CA LEU A 286 -7.34 -8.08 7.54
C LEU A 286 -7.84 -9.34 8.25
N LEU A 287 -7.77 -10.49 7.57
CA LEU A 287 -8.08 -11.78 8.15
C LEU A 287 -7.15 -12.12 9.33
N CYS A 288 -5.83 -11.95 9.16
CA CYS A 288 -4.86 -12.17 10.24
C CYS A 288 -5.16 -11.26 11.44
N CYS A 289 -5.48 -9.98 11.20
CA CYS A 289 -5.86 -9.05 12.27
C CYS A 289 -7.06 -9.57 13.09
N ARG A 290 -8.09 -10.09 12.41
CA ARG A 290 -9.26 -10.68 13.08
C ARG A 290 -8.91 -11.95 13.85
N GLU A 291 -8.15 -12.85 13.25
CA GLU A 291 -7.77 -14.15 13.87
C GLU A 291 -6.91 -13.94 15.12
N ASP A 292 -5.95 -13.03 15.02
CA ASP A 292 -4.97 -12.78 16.06
C ASP A 292 -5.50 -11.77 17.11
N LYS A 293 -6.69 -11.19 16.88
CA LYS A 293 -7.45 -10.31 17.78
C LYS A 293 -6.64 -9.10 18.27
N VAL A 294 -6.02 -8.41 17.33
CA VAL A 294 -5.32 -7.16 17.61
C VAL A 294 -6.33 -6.02 17.81
N ASP A 295 -5.97 -5.03 18.64
CA ASP A 295 -6.82 -3.86 18.86
C ASP A 295 -6.89 -2.98 17.60
N HIS A 296 -5.73 -2.64 17.03
CA HIS A 296 -5.65 -1.85 15.79
C HIS A 296 -4.88 -2.62 14.70
N PRO A 297 -5.32 -2.63 13.42
CA PRO A 297 -4.67 -3.38 12.34
C PRO A 297 -3.17 -3.06 12.16
N LEU A 298 -2.80 -1.78 12.32
CA LEU A 298 -1.40 -1.34 12.20
C LEU A 298 -0.48 -1.84 13.33
N ASP A 299 -1.03 -2.37 14.43
CA ASP A 299 -0.26 -2.98 15.53
C ASP A 299 0.05 -4.45 15.26
N HIS A 300 -0.64 -5.08 14.31
CA HIS A 300 -0.40 -6.47 13.97
C HIS A 300 1.07 -6.67 13.56
N HIS A 301 1.77 -7.62 14.18
CA HIS A 301 3.21 -7.81 13.97
C HIS A 301 3.58 -8.01 12.48
N LEU A 302 2.73 -8.67 11.68
CA LEU A 302 2.93 -8.83 10.23
C LEU A 302 2.85 -7.51 9.43
N ILE A 303 2.17 -6.48 9.95
CA ILE A 303 1.98 -5.17 9.32
C ILE A 303 2.94 -4.13 9.93
N ALA A 304 3.09 -4.11 11.25
CA ALA A 304 3.94 -3.18 11.99
C ALA A 304 5.42 -3.27 11.59
N ARG A 305 5.88 -4.45 11.15
CA ARG A 305 7.26 -4.68 10.69
C ARG A 305 7.60 -4.03 9.35
N LEU A 306 6.58 -3.75 8.54
CA LEU A 306 6.73 -3.39 7.12
C LEU A 306 7.02 -1.90 6.94
N THR A 307 7.86 -1.58 5.97
CA THR A 307 8.19 -0.18 5.64
C THR A 307 7.18 0.35 4.60
N PRO A 308 6.41 1.41 4.86
CA PRO A 308 5.46 1.97 3.88
C PRO A 308 6.17 2.69 2.72
N THR A 309 5.51 2.75 1.56
CA THR A 309 5.98 3.58 0.42
C THR A 309 5.34 4.97 0.46
N TYR A 310 6.16 6.03 0.53
CA TYR A 310 5.71 7.43 0.50
C TYR A 310 6.36 8.23 -0.63
N ARG A 311 6.32 7.69 -1.85
CA ARG A 311 7.06 8.25 -3.01
C ARG A 311 6.74 9.74 -3.19
N LYS A 312 7.78 10.58 -3.18
CA LYS A 312 7.61 12.05 -3.17
C LYS A 312 6.85 12.59 -4.37
N GLU A 313 7.12 12.05 -5.55
CA GLU A 313 6.65 12.62 -6.84
C GLU A 313 5.71 11.70 -7.62
N LYS A 314 5.66 10.40 -7.29
CA LYS A 314 4.94 9.42 -8.11
C LYS A 314 3.47 9.32 -7.67
N LYS A 315 2.58 9.94 -8.45
CA LYS A 315 1.13 9.76 -8.36
C LYS A 315 0.75 8.29 -8.56
N ARG A 316 -0.30 7.87 -7.87
CA ARG A 316 -0.87 6.54 -7.86
C ARG A 316 -2.35 6.63 -8.16
N LEU A 317 -2.86 5.58 -8.80
CA LEU A 317 -4.29 5.38 -8.94
C LEU A 317 -4.81 4.69 -7.69
N PHE A 318 -5.99 5.10 -7.24
CA PHE A 318 -6.84 4.29 -6.38
C PHE A 318 -8.15 4.00 -7.11
N SER A 319 -8.64 2.78 -6.99
CA SER A 319 -9.90 2.34 -7.59
C SER A 319 -10.98 2.30 -6.52
N ARG A 320 -12.14 2.89 -6.80
CA ARG A 320 -13.29 2.84 -5.90
C ARG A 320 -13.67 1.40 -5.58
N GLU A 321 -13.72 0.54 -6.59
CA GLU A 321 -14.09 -0.86 -6.40
C GLU A 321 -13.02 -1.65 -5.63
N HIS A 322 -11.75 -1.54 -6.04
CA HIS A 322 -10.68 -2.39 -5.52
C HIS A 322 -10.17 -1.94 -4.15
N ASP A 323 -10.11 -0.62 -3.90
CA ASP A 323 -9.44 -0.06 -2.71
C ASP A 323 -10.41 0.34 -1.60
N ILE A 324 -11.70 0.45 -1.93
CA ILE A 324 -12.73 0.90 -0.98
C ILE A 324 -13.81 -0.17 -0.87
N VAL A 325 -14.49 -0.53 -1.96
CA VAL A 325 -15.66 -1.41 -1.88
C VAL A 325 -15.27 -2.82 -1.43
N ILE A 326 -14.35 -3.49 -2.12
CA ILE A 326 -13.97 -4.88 -1.81
C ILE A 326 -13.42 -5.03 -0.38
N PRO A 327 -12.48 -4.19 0.10
CA PRO A 327 -11.98 -4.30 1.47
C PRO A 327 -13.09 -4.09 2.52
N ASN A 328 -14.02 -3.13 2.30
CA ASN A 328 -15.13 -2.91 3.24
C ASN A 328 -16.14 -4.07 3.24
N ASP A 329 -16.46 -4.64 2.06
CA ASP A 329 -17.31 -5.83 1.96
C ASP A 329 -16.66 -7.03 2.68
N TRP A 330 -15.34 -7.15 2.60
CA TRP A 330 -14.60 -8.19 3.33
C TRP A 330 -14.63 -7.97 4.84
N LEU A 331 -14.39 -6.74 5.32
CA LEU A 331 -14.50 -6.40 6.73
C LEU A 331 -15.89 -6.74 7.31
N LEU A 332 -16.95 -6.41 6.58
CA LEU A 332 -18.31 -6.77 6.97
C LEU A 332 -18.51 -8.29 7.06
N GLN A 333 -17.97 -9.07 6.11
CA GLN A 333 -17.99 -10.55 6.17
C GLN A 333 -17.19 -11.11 7.34
N LEU A 334 -16.09 -10.43 7.72
CA LEU A 334 -15.30 -10.73 8.91
C LEU A 334 -16.02 -10.38 10.22
N GLY A 335 -17.17 -9.71 10.17
CA GLY A 335 -17.95 -9.27 11.33
C GLY A 335 -17.48 -7.94 11.93
N ILE A 336 -16.67 -7.18 11.19
CA ILE A 336 -16.18 -5.86 11.61
C ILE A 336 -17.14 -4.79 11.13
N ASP A 337 -17.54 -3.91 12.05
CA ASP A 337 -18.46 -2.82 11.74
C ASP A 337 -17.70 -1.63 11.12
N ILE A 338 -17.74 -1.52 9.79
CA ILE A 338 -17.03 -0.46 9.05
C ILE A 338 -17.52 0.97 9.36
N PHE A 339 -18.63 1.12 10.07
CA PHE A 339 -19.18 2.41 10.47
C PHE A 339 -18.75 2.78 11.90
N ALA A 340 -18.88 1.84 12.83
CA ALA A 340 -18.61 2.09 14.25
C ALA A 340 -17.14 1.86 14.65
N ASP A 341 -16.43 1.00 13.93
CA ASP A 341 -15.05 0.64 14.21
C ASP A 341 -14.08 1.60 13.48
N ALA A 342 -13.58 2.58 14.22
CA ALA A 342 -12.66 3.58 13.72
C ALA A 342 -11.23 3.04 13.47
N ASP A 343 -10.90 1.85 13.97
CA ASP A 343 -9.59 1.23 13.77
C ASP A 343 -9.45 0.63 12.36
N TYR A 344 -10.56 0.50 11.64
CA TYR A 344 -10.64 0.11 10.23
C TYR A 344 -11.11 1.25 9.30
N ASP A 345 -10.89 2.51 9.70
CA ASP A 345 -11.21 3.68 8.87
C ASP A 345 -10.40 3.66 7.54
N THR A 346 -10.89 4.34 6.50
CA THR A 346 -10.35 4.22 5.13
C THR A 346 -8.84 4.49 5.06
N TRP A 347 -8.34 5.47 5.83
CA TRP A 347 -6.91 5.79 5.85
C TRP A 347 -6.03 4.63 6.37
N VAL A 348 -6.57 3.77 7.25
CA VAL A 348 -5.87 2.59 7.77
C VAL A 348 -5.67 1.58 6.65
N LEU A 349 -6.69 1.35 5.83
CA LEU A 349 -6.60 0.46 4.66
C LEU A 349 -5.56 0.95 3.65
N PHE A 350 -5.51 2.25 3.39
CA PHE A 350 -4.50 2.85 2.52
C PHE A 350 -3.09 2.78 3.10
N GLU A 351 -2.92 2.94 4.41
CA GLU A 351 -1.62 2.74 5.07
C GLU A 351 -1.18 1.27 5.04
N MET A 352 -2.10 0.33 5.26
CA MET A 352 -1.82 -1.11 5.10
C MET A 352 -1.38 -1.43 3.67
N LYS A 353 -2.09 -0.91 2.66
CA LYS A 353 -1.74 -1.05 1.24
C LYS A 353 -0.38 -0.44 0.92
N ALA A 354 -0.05 0.73 1.50
CA ALA A 354 1.26 1.36 1.34
C ALA A 354 2.41 0.49 1.88
N ARG A 355 2.16 -0.27 2.95
CA ARG A 355 3.10 -1.24 3.53
C ARG A 355 3.17 -2.50 2.69
N GLU A 356 2.05 -3.08 2.32
CA GLU A 356 1.98 -4.27 1.46
C GLU A 356 2.82 -4.06 0.20
N GLU A 357 2.52 -3.03 -0.59
CA GLU A 357 3.13 -2.84 -1.91
C GLU A 357 4.63 -2.58 -1.90
N ASN A 358 5.14 -1.99 -0.82
CA ASN A 358 6.57 -1.72 -0.71
C ASN A 358 7.36 -2.98 -0.36
N ASN A 359 6.70 -3.96 0.26
CA ASN A 359 7.33 -5.14 0.83
C ASN A 359 6.91 -6.43 0.12
N SER A 360 5.92 -6.36 -0.78
CA SER A 360 5.47 -7.49 -1.56
C SER A 360 6.46 -7.84 -2.68
N TRP A 361 6.52 -9.12 -2.97
CA TRP A 361 7.02 -9.64 -4.23
C TRP A 361 5.82 -10.17 -5.03
N SER A 362 5.96 -10.13 -6.35
CA SER A 362 4.86 -10.49 -7.25
C SER A 362 5.41 -11.18 -8.48
N ASP A 363 4.67 -12.17 -8.97
CA ASP A 363 4.78 -12.68 -10.33
C ASP A 363 3.49 -12.29 -11.10
N PRO A 364 3.33 -12.63 -12.40
CA PRO A 364 2.12 -12.28 -13.15
C PRO A 364 0.79 -12.83 -12.61
N ILE A 365 0.82 -13.77 -11.66
CA ILE A 365 -0.33 -14.52 -11.12
C ILE A 365 -0.51 -14.25 -9.62
N HIS A 366 0.59 -14.05 -8.89
CA HIS A 366 0.63 -14.02 -7.43
C HIS A 366 1.18 -12.70 -6.88
N CYS A 367 0.68 -12.31 -5.71
CA CYS A 367 1.23 -11.26 -4.85
C CYS A 367 1.43 -11.84 -3.46
N CYS A 368 2.57 -11.58 -2.83
CA CYS A 368 2.88 -12.14 -1.52
C CYS A 368 3.76 -11.19 -0.71
N VAL A 369 3.52 -11.14 0.60
CA VAL A 369 4.42 -10.47 1.57
C VAL A 369 5.04 -11.53 2.46
N SER A 370 6.34 -11.78 2.29
CA SER A 370 7.10 -12.72 3.11
C SER A 370 7.62 -12.03 4.39
N PRO A 371 7.13 -12.38 5.60
CA PRO A 371 7.29 -11.55 6.79
C PRO A 371 8.72 -11.28 7.26
N LEU A 372 9.65 -12.23 7.08
CA LEU A 372 11.06 -12.09 7.46
C LEU A 372 11.91 -11.60 6.29
N PHE A 373 11.59 -12.02 5.06
CA PHE A 373 12.26 -11.57 3.85
C PHE A 373 12.19 -10.05 3.66
N SER A 374 11.05 -9.42 4.00
CA SER A 374 10.87 -7.96 3.90
C SER A 374 11.84 -7.14 4.76
N LEU A 375 12.57 -7.77 5.70
CA LEU A 375 13.56 -7.12 6.56
C LEU A 375 14.97 -7.08 5.94
N PHE A 376 15.19 -7.79 4.84
CA PHE A 376 16.48 -7.79 4.14
C PHE A 376 16.57 -6.54 3.26
N ASN A 377 17.65 -5.78 3.44
CA ASN A 377 17.90 -4.59 2.65
C ASN A 377 18.46 -4.92 1.26
N HIS A 378 18.36 -3.94 0.36
CA HIS A 378 18.90 -4.06 -0.99
C HIS A 378 20.42 -3.82 -1.06
N CYS A 379 21.11 -4.65 -1.85
CA CYS A 379 22.41 -4.32 -2.44
C CYS A 379 22.48 -4.86 -3.88
N CYS A 380 23.02 -4.07 -4.83
CA CYS A 380 23.28 -4.56 -6.20
C CYS A 380 24.44 -5.57 -6.26
N ASP A 381 25.20 -5.72 -5.17
CA ASP A 381 26.22 -6.76 -4.95
C ASP A 381 25.78 -7.59 -3.74
N MET A 382 24.73 -8.38 -3.94
CA MET A 382 24.06 -9.14 -2.90
C MET A 382 24.96 -10.24 -2.35
N ASN A 383 24.82 -10.54 -1.05
CA ASN A 383 25.48 -11.70 -0.44
C ASN A 383 24.49 -12.81 -0.09
N VAL A 384 23.20 -12.57 -0.26
CA VAL A 384 22.11 -13.52 -0.06
C VAL A 384 21.25 -13.62 -1.32
N GLN A 385 20.81 -14.83 -1.63
CA GLN A 385 19.89 -15.16 -2.71
C GLN A 385 18.61 -15.77 -2.14
N TRP A 386 17.51 -15.62 -2.88
CA TRP A 386 16.20 -16.12 -2.48
C TRP A 386 15.49 -16.75 -3.69
N ASN A 387 14.64 -17.73 -3.40
CA ASN A 387 13.78 -18.38 -4.40
C ASN A 387 12.36 -18.53 -3.83
N ILE A 388 11.37 -18.48 -4.70
CA ILE A 388 9.97 -18.77 -4.38
C ILE A 388 9.79 -20.27 -4.57
N ASP A 389 9.21 -20.95 -3.59
CA ASP A 389 8.93 -22.38 -3.68
C ASP A 389 7.66 -22.65 -4.52
N GLU A 390 7.40 -23.91 -4.86
CA GLU A 390 6.30 -24.30 -5.76
C GLU A 390 4.90 -24.00 -5.20
N ASP A 391 4.78 -23.82 -3.87
CA ASP A 391 3.52 -23.48 -3.19
C ASP A 391 3.16 -21.98 -3.30
N HIS A 392 4.04 -21.16 -3.86
CA HIS A 392 3.91 -19.71 -4.01
C HIS A 392 3.68 -18.93 -2.69
N THR A 393 3.79 -19.59 -1.54
CA THR A 393 3.55 -19.01 -0.20
C THR A 393 4.81 -19.12 0.66
N SER A 394 5.77 -19.95 0.26
CA SER A 394 7.06 -20.13 0.90
C SER A 394 8.20 -19.52 0.07
N LEU A 395 9.16 -18.92 0.77
CA LEU A 395 10.36 -18.32 0.19
C LEU A 395 11.61 -18.84 0.91
N THR A 396 12.53 -19.43 0.16
CA THR A 396 13.80 -19.97 0.68
C THR A 396 14.95 -19.00 0.50
N ILE A 397 15.76 -18.81 1.55
CA ILE A 397 16.87 -17.84 1.57
C ILE A 397 18.19 -18.56 1.86
N HIS A 398 19.22 -18.30 1.05
CA HIS A 398 20.55 -18.91 1.19
C HIS A 398 21.68 -17.90 0.99
N ALA A 399 22.84 -18.16 1.60
CA ALA A 399 24.06 -17.40 1.35
C ALA A 399 24.54 -17.58 -0.10
N HIS A 400 24.70 -16.49 -0.85
CA HIS A 400 25.17 -16.49 -2.23
C HIS A 400 26.71 -16.61 -2.33
N ARG A 401 27.41 -16.11 -1.30
CA ARG A 401 28.87 -16.19 -1.12
C ARG A 401 29.22 -16.41 0.35
N ASP A 402 30.50 -16.54 0.65
CA ASP A 402 30.97 -16.52 2.04
C ASP A 402 30.69 -15.14 2.67
N ILE A 403 30.17 -15.14 3.90
CA ILE A 403 29.77 -13.95 4.65
C ILE A 403 30.44 -13.99 6.03
N LYS A 404 31.02 -12.88 6.48
CA LYS A 404 31.64 -12.80 7.81
C LYS A 404 30.62 -12.45 8.91
N ALA A 405 30.92 -12.90 10.13
CA ALA A 405 30.17 -12.49 11.31
C ALA A 405 30.10 -10.96 11.41
N GLY A 406 28.90 -10.43 11.64
CA GLY A 406 28.62 -8.99 11.71
C GLY A 406 28.37 -8.32 10.36
N GLU A 407 28.53 -9.00 9.23
CA GLU A 407 28.07 -8.46 7.94
C GLU A 407 26.54 -8.41 7.88
N GLN A 408 26.00 -7.34 7.28
CA GLN A 408 24.59 -7.28 6.94
C GLN A 408 24.30 -8.21 5.75
N LEU A 409 23.15 -8.86 5.80
CA LEU A 409 22.63 -9.73 4.76
C LEU A 409 21.77 -8.90 3.79
N PHE A 410 22.19 -8.89 2.53
CA PHE A 410 21.57 -8.10 1.47
C PHE A 410 21.04 -9.00 0.36
N VAL A 411 19.87 -8.63 -0.15
CA VAL A 411 19.24 -9.23 -1.33
C VAL A 411 19.22 -8.24 -2.49
N CYS A 412 19.03 -8.74 -3.71
CA CYS A 412 18.67 -7.88 -4.84
C CYS A 412 17.14 -7.81 -4.95
N TYR A 413 16.55 -6.60 -4.86
CA TYR A 413 15.09 -6.41 -4.95
C TYR A 413 14.55 -6.66 -6.35
N ASP A 414 15.40 -6.53 -7.37
CA ASP A 414 15.03 -6.81 -8.76
C ASP A 414 16.19 -7.52 -9.45
N GLN A 415 16.11 -8.84 -9.51
CA GLN A 415 17.17 -9.67 -10.09
C GLN A 415 17.39 -9.38 -11.59
N TYR A 416 16.37 -8.91 -12.32
CA TYR A 416 16.52 -8.51 -13.73
C TYR A 416 17.45 -7.30 -13.91
N MET A 417 17.72 -6.55 -12.84
CA MET A 417 18.60 -5.39 -12.86
C MET A 417 20.08 -5.74 -12.70
N GLU A 418 20.43 -6.98 -12.36
CA GLU A 418 21.80 -7.36 -12.01
C GLU A 418 22.83 -7.02 -13.10
N THR A 419 22.46 -7.21 -14.36
CA THR A 419 23.31 -6.97 -15.54
C THR A 419 23.14 -5.58 -16.15
N GLN A 420 22.23 -4.76 -15.61
CA GLN A 420 21.90 -3.45 -16.17
C GLN A 420 22.93 -2.38 -15.78
N PRO A 421 23.11 -1.32 -16.60
CA PRO A 421 23.96 -0.18 -16.27
C PRO A 421 23.55 0.54 -14.99
N VAL A 422 24.51 1.18 -14.30
CA VAL A 422 24.30 1.80 -12.98
C VAL A 422 23.18 2.84 -12.97
N GLN A 423 23.02 3.65 -14.03
CA GLN A 423 21.94 4.64 -14.12
C GLN A 423 20.55 4.00 -14.17
N VAL A 424 20.43 2.87 -14.88
CA VAL A 424 19.18 2.11 -14.97
C VAL A 424 18.84 1.50 -13.61
N ARG A 425 19.83 0.88 -12.94
CA ARG A 425 19.64 0.31 -11.60
C ARG A 425 19.24 1.37 -10.59
N LYS A 426 19.93 2.52 -10.55
CA LYS A 426 19.61 3.65 -9.66
C LYS A 426 18.17 4.13 -9.86
N LYS A 427 17.77 4.38 -11.11
CA LYS A 427 16.40 4.79 -11.44
C LYS A 427 15.35 3.74 -11.01
N ARG A 428 15.63 2.45 -11.22
CA ARG A 428 14.72 1.37 -10.81
C ARG A 428 14.57 1.29 -9.29
N MET A 429 15.66 1.46 -8.53
CA MET A 429 15.66 1.35 -7.07
C MET A 429 14.90 2.47 -6.36
N ARG A 430 14.71 3.63 -6.99
CA ARG A 430 13.83 4.70 -6.47
C ARG A 430 12.40 4.22 -6.21
N LYS A 431 11.96 3.12 -6.82
CA LYS A 431 10.66 2.48 -6.54
C LYS A 431 10.51 2.13 -5.05
N TRP A 432 11.59 1.67 -4.41
CA TRP A 432 11.62 1.19 -3.01
C TRP A 432 12.39 2.13 -2.07
N LEU A 433 13.46 2.77 -2.56
CA LEU A 433 14.35 3.59 -1.73
C LEU A 433 13.97 5.08 -1.72
N ASP A 434 13.09 5.53 -2.63
CA ASP A 434 12.78 6.95 -2.92
C ASP A 434 14.01 7.80 -3.30
N GLU A 435 15.18 7.18 -3.41
CA GLU A 435 16.48 7.77 -3.73
C GLU A 435 17.31 6.79 -4.59
N ASP A 436 18.46 7.25 -5.09
CA ASP A 436 19.40 6.39 -5.83
C ASP A 436 20.05 5.37 -4.90
N CYS A 437 20.24 4.13 -5.39
CA CYS A 437 20.90 3.08 -4.63
C CYS A 437 22.32 3.51 -4.21
N PRO A 438 22.62 3.55 -2.88
CA PRO A 438 23.90 4.01 -2.37
C PRO A 438 24.92 2.87 -2.20
N CYS A 439 24.63 1.66 -2.71
CA CYS A 439 25.51 0.51 -2.49
C CYS A 439 26.90 0.69 -3.11
N SER A 440 27.90 0.01 -2.56
CA SER A 440 29.30 0.11 -2.98
C SER A 440 29.51 -0.14 -4.48
N ARG A 441 28.78 -1.10 -5.06
CA ARG A 441 28.79 -1.39 -6.50
C ARG A 441 28.29 -0.20 -7.33
N CYS A 442 27.16 0.39 -6.95
CA CYS A 442 26.60 1.55 -7.65
C CYS A 442 27.45 2.81 -7.50
N VAL A 443 28.09 3.02 -6.34
CA VAL A 443 29.01 4.13 -6.14
C VAL A 443 30.23 3.97 -7.05
N ARG A 444 30.91 2.81 -6.99
CA ARG A 444 32.09 2.50 -7.80
C ARG A 444 31.80 2.60 -9.30
N GLU A 445 30.75 1.95 -9.79
CA GLU A 445 30.42 1.98 -11.23
C GLU A 445 30.04 3.38 -11.71
N ALA A 446 29.39 4.21 -10.88
CA ALA A 446 29.08 5.59 -11.23
C ALA A 446 30.34 6.48 -11.28
N GLU A 447 31.30 6.27 -10.38
CA GLU A 447 32.60 6.94 -10.41
C GLU A 447 33.41 6.55 -11.66
N GLU A 448 33.42 5.27 -12.02
CA GLU A 448 34.06 4.75 -13.23
C GLU A 448 33.42 5.34 -14.51
N GLU A 449 32.08 5.42 -14.60
CA GLU A 449 31.37 6.09 -15.70
C GLU A 449 31.73 7.58 -15.78
N ALA A 450 31.77 8.28 -14.65
CA ALA A 450 32.12 9.70 -14.60
C ALA A 450 33.57 9.94 -15.05
N MET A 451 34.52 9.06 -14.69
CA MET A 451 35.90 9.14 -15.17
C MET A 451 36.01 8.90 -16.68
N ARG A 452 35.28 7.91 -17.24
CA ARG A 452 35.26 7.64 -18.69
C ARG A 452 34.73 8.85 -19.48
N LEU A 453 33.67 9.49 -18.98
CA LEU A 453 33.10 10.70 -19.61
C LEU A 453 34.08 11.89 -19.58
N LYS A 454 34.86 12.04 -18.50
CA LYS A 454 35.91 13.07 -18.43
C LYS A 454 37.05 12.81 -19.43
N ILE A 455 37.51 11.57 -19.55
CA ILE A 455 38.58 11.20 -20.49
C ILE A 455 38.13 11.42 -21.95
N ASN A 456 36.89 11.05 -22.29
CA ASN A 456 36.34 11.26 -23.63
C ASN A 456 35.95 12.73 -23.89
N GLY A 457 35.68 13.52 -22.85
CA GLY A 457 35.40 14.96 -22.96
C GLY A 457 36.65 15.81 -23.14
N ASP A 458 37.81 15.38 -22.62
CA ASP A 458 39.10 16.04 -22.83
C ASP A 458 39.73 15.73 -24.20
N SER A 459 39.20 14.79 -24.97
CA SER A 459 39.62 14.54 -26.37
C SER A 459 38.95 15.46 -27.41
N ASP A 460 37.98 16.29 -27.00
CA ASP A 460 37.34 17.30 -27.86
C ASP A 460 37.97 18.71 -27.68
N GLY A 461 39.27 18.74 -27.36
CA GLY A 461 40.11 19.92 -27.55
C GLY A 461 40.58 20.03 -29.00
N GLU A 462 40.06 21.02 -29.74
CA GLU A 462 40.51 21.46 -31.07
C GLU A 462 40.67 20.36 -32.14
N ALA A 463 39.55 19.84 -32.63
CA ALA A 463 39.45 19.40 -34.01
C ALA A 463 38.28 20.12 -34.68
N THR A 464 38.57 21.24 -35.35
CA THR A 464 37.69 21.78 -36.37
C THR A 464 37.31 20.64 -37.32
N ALA A 465 36.04 20.25 -37.34
CA ALA A 465 35.51 19.22 -38.22
C ALA A 465 35.62 19.66 -39.69
N SER A 466 36.80 19.46 -40.27
CA SER A 466 37.16 19.65 -41.68
C SER A 466 36.61 18.49 -42.53
N TRP A 467 35.29 18.25 -42.46
CA TRP A 467 34.63 17.24 -43.30
C TRP A 467 33.40 17.78 -44.04
N ASP A 468 32.95 19.03 -43.78
CA ASP A 468 31.80 19.66 -44.46
C ASP A 468 32.22 20.84 -45.35
N THR A 469 33.38 20.73 -46.02
CA THR A 469 33.84 21.70 -47.04
C THR A 469 33.65 21.20 -48.47
N ALA A 470 33.05 20.04 -48.68
CA ALA A 470 32.73 19.55 -50.01
C ALA A 470 31.44 20.21 -50.51
N GLU A 471 31.52 20.88 -51.66
CA GLU A 471 30.37 21.47 -52.34
C GLU A 471 29.35 20.36 -52.66
N LYS A 472 28.18 20.41 -52.01
CA LYS A 472 27.15 19.36 -52.11
C LYS A 472 26.59 19.36 -53.54
N PRO A 473 26.48 18.19 -54.21
CA PRO A 473 25.94 18.14 -55.56
C PRO A 473 24.47 18.56 -55.57
N VAL A 474 24.13 19.50 -56.44
CA VAL A 474 22.74 19.93 -56.70
C VAL A 474 22.02 18.80 -57.41
N LEU A 475 20.94 18.28 -56.83
CA LEU A 475 20.15 17.21 -57.45
C LEU A 475 19.21 17.80 -58.52
N PRO A 476 18.79 17.02 -59.54
CA PRO A 476 17.91 17.51 -60.61
C PRO A 476 16.56 18.06 -60.14
N GLU A 477 16.10 17.65 -58.96
CA GLU A 477 14.91 18.17 -58.28
C GLU A 477 15.10 19.56 -57.62
N ASP A 478 16.33 20.07 -57.50
CA ASP A 478 16.64 21.40 -56.95
C ASP A 478 16.68 22.50 -58.03
N ARG A 479 16.15 22.25 -59.24
CA ARG A 479 16.05 23.21 -60.35
C ARG A 479 14.62 23.58 -60.74
#